data_AF-A0A428R002-F1
#
_entry.id   AF-A0A428R002-F1
#
_cell.length_a   1.000
_cell.length_b   1.000
_cell.length_c   1.000
_cell.angle_alpha   90.00
_cell.angle_beta   90.00
_cell.angle_gamma   90.00
#
_symmetry.space_group_name_H-M   'P 1'
#
loop_
_entity.id
_entity.type
_entity.pdbx_description
1 polymer ?
#
loop_
_entity_poly.entity_id
_entity_poly.type
_entity_poly.pdbx_seq_one_letter_code
_entity_poly.pdbx_strand_id
1 'polypeptide(L)'
;MAADLESAHEKPPMLEDGNHDQQSSEPDQTTIEQETKDNIVDWEGPDDPQNPRNWPEWKRIIQVVLASSFLLTANLAATMFAPGAGALANEFDITSSTIVSLTVSIYLCGFAVGPMFIAPLSELYGRLIIYHTCNIVYISFIIGCALGKDTGMFLAFRFLAGCAASGPLTVGGGTVADVIPPAQRGRVMSLWMIGPLLGPVLGPIVGGFVSESIGWRWTFWIITILAGVTFVISIFFLRETNAAVLLKWKAARLRKETGNASLVSKMDQGLTPRQLFLRAIVRPTRLLFLSPIVLLLSLLCAFVFGLLFILFTTFPTVFEEQYHFSAGVSGLSYLGVGIGMAVSLGAYATVSDKLQKALGDSPKPEGRLKPMIWAIPAVPIGIFWYGWSAEKQTHWIVPILGTALFGFGFLWILTPTQLYLVDAFGPEAAASALAANVVLRLLFAAFIPLAGPSLYADLGLGWGNSVLGFIGVAFLPVPLLFYRYGGWLRERFAVKL
;
A
#
# COMPACT_ATOMS: atom_id res chain seq x y z
N MET A 1 11.30 -69.70 -46.20
CA MET A 1 12.40 -70.66 -46.09
C MET A 1 12.72 -70.79 -44.61
N ALA A 2 12.32 -71.94 -44.03
CA ALA A 2 12.59 -72.47 -42.67
C ALA A 2 12.29 -71.56 -41.46
N ALA A 3 11.29 -71.82 -40.59
CA ALA A 3 11.13 -72.97 -39.66
C ALA A 3 12.20 -72.96 -38.55
N ASP A 4 11.97 -73.23 -37.27
CA ASP A 4 10.81 -73.50 -36.40
C ASP A 4 11.37 -73.63 -34.96
N LEU A 5 10.46 -73.82 -33.98
CA LEU A 5 10.61 -74.44 -32.63
C LEU A 5 10.35 -73.48 -31.46
N GLU A 6 9.14 -73.39 -30.88
CA GLU A 6 8.38 -74.33 -30.01
C GLU A 6 8.99 -74.64 -28.63
N SER A 7 8.23 -74.30 -27.58
CA SER A 7 7.72 -75.21 -26.52
C SER A 7 6.95 -74.37 -25.47
N ALA A 8 5.62 -74.48 -25.33
CA ALA A 8 4.85 -75.41 -24.46
C ALA A 8 4.98 -75.07 -22.95
N HIS A 9 3.97 -75.04 -22.07
CA HIS A 9 2.71 -75.79 -21.91
C HIS A 9 1.78 -75.05 -20.91
N GLU A 10 0.47 -74.96 -21.20
CA GLU A 10 -0.68 -75.61 -20.50
C GLU A 10 -1.01 -75.22 -19.04
N LYS A 11 -2.27 -74.82 -18.83
CA LYS A 11 -2.99 -74.72 -17.53
C LYS A 11 -3.60 -76.09 -17.18
N PRO A 12 -3.74 -76.42 -15.88
CA PRO A 12 -5.09 -76.59 -15.29
C PRO A 12 -5.12 -76.30 -13.74
N PRO A 13 -6.14 -76.69 -12.95
CA PRO A 13 -7.52 -76.19 -12.85
C PRO A 13 -7.88 -75.64 -11.45
N MET A 14 -9.12 -75.15 -11.26
CA MET A 14 -9.67 -74.69 -9.97
C MET A 14 -9.78 -75.81 -8.92
N LEU A 15 -9.51 -75.48 -7.65
CA LEU A 15 -9.97 -76.19 -6.45
C LEU A 15 -10.41 -75.18 -5.39
N GLU A 16 -11.53 -75.50 -4.73
CA GLU A 16 -12.21 -74.78 -3.66
C GLU A 16 -11.48 -74.83 -2.30
N ASP A 17 -11.96 -73.94 -1.43
CA ASP A 17 -11.98 -73.96 0.03
C ASP A 17 -10.76 -73.49 0.84
N GLY A 18 -11.04 -72.49 1.69
CA GLY A 18 -10.15 -72.03 2.74
C GLY A 18 -10.61 -70.72 3.37
N ASN A 19 -11.78 -70.73 4.01
CA ASN A 19 -12.24 -69.66 4.88
C ASN A 19 -11.20 -69.40 5.99
N HIS A 20 -10.49 -68.27 5.91
CA HIS A 20 -9.83 -67.65 7.05
C HIS A 20 -10.17 -66.17 7.06
N ASP A 21 -11.16 -65.85 7.89
CA ASP A 21 -11.46 -64.52 8.39
C ASP A 21 -10.18 -63.83 8.92
N GLN A 22 -9.61 -62.95 8.12
CA GLN A 22 -8.89 -61.79 8.61
C GLN A 22 -9.56 -60.57 8.02
N GLN A 23 -10.57 -60.06 8.74
CA GLN A 23 -11.02 -58.69 8.62
C GLN A 23 -9.85 -57.76 8.96
N SER A 24 -9.02 -57.45 7.97
CA SER A 24 -8.27 -56.20 7.96
C SER A 24 -9.30 -55.11 7.68
N SER A 25 -9.77 -54.45 8.72
CA SER A 25 -10.59 -53.24 8.64
C SER A 25 -9.78 -52.14 7.95
N GLU A 26 -9.84 -52.10 6.62
CA GLU A 26 -9.60 -50.85 5.90
C GLU A 26 -10.63 -49.84 6.42
N PRO A 27 -10.23 -48.67 6.93
CA PRO A 27 -11.19 -47.68 7.34
C PRO A 27 -11.95 -47.24 6.09
N ASP A 28 -13.26 -47.48 6.13
CA ASP A 28 -14.23 -47.09 5.12
C ASP A 28 -13.97 -45.61 4.74
N GLN A 29 -13.67 -45.33 3.47
CA GLN A 29 -13.32 -43.98 2.99
C GLN A 29 -14.39 -42.95 3.38
N THR A 30 -15.62 -43.41 3.52
CA THR A 30 -16.78 -42.65 3.99
C THR A 30 -16.64 -42.19 5.44
N THR A 31 -16.06 -43.03 6.31
CA THR A 31 -15.79 -42.71 7.72
C THR A 31 -14.61 -41.75 7.86
N ILE A 32 -13.57 -41.88 7.02
CA ILE A 32 -12.45 -40.91 6.99
C ILE A 32 -12.95 -39.53 6.54
N GLU A 33 -13.77 -39.44 5.48
CA GLU A 33 -14.33 -38.16 5.03
C GLU A 33 -15.30 -37.53 6.05
N GLN A 34 -16.08 -38.34 6.79
CA GLN A 34 -16.95 -37.86 7.88
C GLN A 34 -16.15 -37.42 9.11
N GLU A 35 -15.16 -38.19 9.56
CA GLU A 35 -14.25 -37.79 10.64
C GLU A 35 -13.46 -36.53 10.28
N THR A 36 -13.08 -36.36 9.01
CA THR A 36 -12.38 -35.15 8.55
C THR A 36 -13.30 -33.93 8.55
N LYS A 37 -14.60 -34.09 8.23
CA LYS A 37 -15.60 -33.01 8.33
C LYS A 37 -15.96 -32.66 9.77
N ASP A 38 -16.10 -33.66 10.64
CA ASP A 38 -16.41 -33.45 12.06
C ASP A 38 -15.23 -32.80 12.83
N ASN A 39 -14.01 -32.97 12.33
CA ASN A 39 -12.83 -32.34 12.89
C ASN A 39 -12.55 -30.91 12.37
N ILE A 40 -13.38 -30.37 11.46
CA ILE A 40 -13.20 -29.00 10.95
C ILE A 40 -14.00 -28.00 11.79
N VAL A 41 -13.29 -27.06 12.42
CA VAL A 41 -13.90 -25.98 13.21
C VAL A 41 -14.25 -24.81 12.31
N ASP A 42 -15.55 -24.47 12.28
CA ASP A 42 -16.14 -23.34 11.56
C ASP A 42 -17.06 -22.51 12.48
N TRP A 43 -17.67 -21.47 11.92
CA TRP A 43 -18.75 -20.69 12.55
C TRP A 43 -19.97 -21.56 12.84
N GLU A 44 -20.72 -21.24 13.90
CA GLU A 44 -21.92 -22.00 14.32
C GLU A 44 -23.15 -21.73 13.43
N GLY A 45 -23.02 -20.81 12.47
CA GLY A 45 -24.05 -20.47 11.50
C GLY A 45 -23.72 -19.18 10.75
N PRO A 46 -24.57 -18.77 9.78
CA PRO A 46 -24.40 -17.53 9.03
C PRO A 46 -24.44 -16.28 9.91
N ASP A 47 -25.16 -16.32 11.03
CA ASP A 47 -25.36 -15.20 11.96
C ASP A 47 -24.48 -15.28 13.24
N ASP A 48 -23.42 -16.11 13.25
CA ASP A 48 -22.53 -16.26 14.40
C ASP A 48 -21.96 -14.89 14.84
N PRO A 49 -22.17 -14.45 16.10
CA PRO A 49 -21.71 -13.15 16.59
C PRO A 49 -20.18 -13.04 16.72
N GLN A 50 -19.46 -14.17 16.69
CA GLN A 50 -17.99 -14.20 16.68
C GLN A 50 -17.43 -13.83 15.30
N ASN A 51 -18.23 -13.96 14.24
CA ASN A 51 -17.85 -13.52 12.90
C ASN A 51 -17.87 -11.98 12.83
N PRO A 52 -16.74 -11.32 12.52
CA PRO A 52 -16.68 -9.85 12.47
C PRO A 52 -17.62 -9.19 11.46
N ARG A 53 -18.08 -9.94 10.44
CA ARG A 53 -19.06 -9.45 9.46
C ARG A 53 -20.45 -9.24 10.04
N ASN A 54 -20.79 -9.97 11.10
CA ASN A 54 -22.10 -9.95 11.75
C ASN A 54 -22.17 -8.93 12.90
N TRP A 55 -21.08 -8.22 13.18
CA TRP A 55 -21.08 -7.16 14.18
C TRP A 55 -22.01 -6.01 13.79
N PRO A 56 -22.57 -5.28 14.78
CA PRO A 56 -23.36 -4.11 14.51
C PRO A 56 -22.54 -3.07 13.72
N GLU A 57 -23.19 -2.34 12.81
CA GLU A 57 -22.53 -1.44 11.85
C GLU A 57 -21.57 -0.46 12.52
N TRP A 58 -21.96 0.15 13.64
CA TRP A 58 -21.12 1.08 14.38
C TRP A 58 -19.78 0.46 14.81
N LYS A 59 -19.78 -0.81 15.26
CA LYS A 59 -18.56 -1.52 15.69
C LYS A 59 -17.65 -1.80 14.51
N ARG A 60 -18.21 -2.15 13.35
CA ARG A 60 -17.48 -2.36 12.09
C ARG A 60 -16.86 -1.05 11.59
N ILE A 61 -17.65 0.03 11.56
CA ILE A 61 -17.18 1.36 11.15
C ILE A 61 -16.07 1.87 12.06
N ILE A 62 -16.16 1.66 13.37
CA ILE A 62 -15.10 2.05 14.31
C ILE A 62 -13.76 1.38 13.99
N GLN A 63 -13.74 0.09 13.59
CA GLN A 63 -12.49 -0.57 13.18
C GLN A 63 -11.84 0.15 12.00
N VAL A 64 -12.67 0.56 11.02
CA VAL A 64 -12.22 1.22 9.79
C VAL A 64 -11.76 2.66 10.07
N VAL A 65 -12.51 3.41 10.87
CA VAL A 65 -12.15 4.78 11.25
C VAL A 65 -10.84 4.79 12.01
N LEU A 66 -10.63 3.89 12.98
CA LEU A 66 -9.36 3.79 13.70
C LEU A 66 -8.19 3.41 12.77
N ALA A 67 -8.38 2.44 11.88
CA ALA A 67 -7.38 2.10 10.87
C ALA A 67 -7.03 3.28 9.96
N SER A 68 -8.04 4.08 9.57
CA SER A 68 -7.85 5.32 8.80
C SER A 68 -7.11 6.39 9.59
N SER A 69 -7.44 6.57 10.88
CA SER A 69 -6.78 7.55 11.76
C SER A 69 -5.31 7.23 11.97
N PHE A 70 -4.94 5.96 12.14
CA PHE A 70 -3.54 5.55 12.17
C PHE A 70 -2.80 5.84 10.87
N LEU A 71 -3.47 5.64 9.74
CA LEU A 71 -2.87 5.95 8.45
C LEU A 71 -2.75 7.46 8.21
N LEU A 72 -3.68 8.26 8.74
CA LEU A 72 -3.58 9.72 8.76
C LEU A 72 -2.33 10.18 9.51
N THR A 73 -2.11 9.70 10.74
CA THR A 73 -0.92 10.10 11.52
C THR A 73 0.37 9.70 10.83
N ALA A 74 0.41 8.50 10.23
CA ALA A 74 1.54 8.02 9.46
C ALA A 74 1.84 8.88 8.22
N ASN A 75 0.81 9.35 7.50
CA ASN A 75 1.00 10.22 6.33
C ASN A 75 1.34 11.66 6.72
N LEU A 76 0.78 12.17 7.83
CA LEU A 76 1.20 13.45 8.40
C LEU A 76 2.68 13.43 8.76
N ALA A 77 3.19 12.36 9.37
CA ALA A 77 4.61 12.25 9.70
C ALA A 77 5.55 12.26 8.49
N ALA A 78 5.08 11.76 7.34
CA ALA A 78 5.84 11.76 6.10
C ALA A 78 6.06 13.19 5.57
N THR A 79 5.08 14.09 5.70
CA THR A 79 5.05 15.38 5.00
C THR A 79 5.16 16.60 5.90
N MET A 80 4.69 16.52 7.15
CA MET A 80 4.63 17.65 8.09
C MET A 80 6.00 18.18 8.50
N PHE A 81 7.04 17.35 8.45
CA PHE A 81 8.40 17.79 8.76
C PHE A 81 9.06 18.57 7.60
N ALA A 82 8.58 18.45 6.36
CA ALA A 82 9.29 18.96 5.19
C ALA A 82 9.66 20.46 5.27
N PRO A 83 8.77 21.38 5.70
CA PRO A 83 9.14 22.79 5.89
C PRO A 83 10.18 23.04 7.00
N GLY A 84 10.27 22.14 7.98
CA GLY A 84 11.23 22.24 9.09
C GLY A 84 12.62 21.68 8.77
N ALA A 85 12.83 21.12 7.58
CA ALA A 85 14.07 20.44 7.22
C ALA A 85 15.29 21.38 7.24
N GLY A 86 15.13 22.63 6.80
CA GLY A 86 16.19 23.65 6.85
C GLY A 86 16.60 24.01 8.28
N ALA A 87 15.63 24.14 9.19
CA ALA A 87 15.91 24.42 10.60
C ALA A 87 16.70 23.28 11.27
N LEU A 88 16.36 22.02 10.96
CA LEU A 88 17.14 20.86 11.42
C LEU A 88 18.55 20.87 10.82
N ALA A 89 18.69 21.17 9.53
CA ALA A 89 19.98 21.22 8.86
C ALA A 89 20.92 22.24 9.52
N ASN A 90 20.40 23.41 9.88
CA ASN A 90 21.16 24.45 10.58
C ASN A 90 21.55 24.01 12.00
N GLU A 91 20.68 23.30 12.71
CA GLU A 91 20.96 22.88 14.07
C GLU A 91 21.95 21.71 14.16
N PHE A 92 21.93 20.81 13.18
CA PHE A 92 22.84 19.66 13.12
C PHE A 92 24.05 19.90 12.20
N ASP A 93 24.29 21.15 11.79
CA ASP A 93 25.39 21.56 10.92
C ASP A 93 25.50 20.72 9.62
N ILE A 94 24.36 20.39 9.01
CA ILE A 94 24.29 19.58 7.79
C ILE A 94 24.62 20.45 6.57
N THR A 95 25.79 20.22 5.97
CA THR A 95 26.25 20.96 4.78
C THR A 95 25.77 20.37 3.45
N SER A 96 25.40 19.09 3.42
CA SER A 96 24.98 18.40 2.20
C SER A 96 23.46 18.51 2.00
N SER A 97 23.05 19.16 0.91
CA SER A 97 21.65 19.26 0.51
C SER A 97 21.00 17.89 0.28
N THR A 98 21.75 16.90 -0.20
CA THR A 98 21.30 15.51 -0.32
C THR A 98 20.94 14.91 1.03
N ILE A 99 21.73 15.17 2.09
CA ILE A 99 21.43 14.71 3.44
C ILE A 99 20.17 15.42 3.97
N VAL A 100 20.01 16.71 3.69
CA VAL A 100 18.77 17.46 4.05
C VAL A 100 17.55 16.82 3.38
N SER A 101 17.58 16.55 2.08
CA SER A 101 16.49 15.84 1.39
C SER A 101 16.22 14.45 1.98
N LEU A 102 17.30 13.71 2.32
CA LEU A 102 17.20 12.40 2.96
C LEU A 102 16.53 12.49 4.34
N THR A 103 16.74 13.57 5.10
CA THR A 103 16.05 13.76 6.39
C THR A 103 14.54 13.75 6.22
N VAL A 104 14.00 14.21 5.09
CA VAL A 104 12.56 14.13 4.81
C VAL A 104 12.18 12.76 4.28
N SER A 105 12.91 12.27 3.27
CA SER A 105 12.49 11.14 2.43
C SER A 105 12.79 9.75 3.02
N ILE A 106 13.76 9.61 3.95
CA ILE A 106 14.15 8.31 4.53
C ILE A 106 13.01 7.57 5.24
N TYR A 107 12.04 8.32 5.75
CA TYR A 107 10.81 7.77 6.32
C TYR A 107 10.09 6.86 5.32
N LEU A 108 10.10 7.21 4.03
CA LEU A 108 9.46 6.44 2.95
C LEU A 108 10.23 5.17 2.61
N CYS A 109 11.55 5.15 2.77
CA CYS A 109 12.32 3.90 2.69
C CYS A 109 11.83 2.90 3.73
N GLY A 110 11.69 3.35 4.99
CA GLY A 110 11.13 2.51 6.04
C GLY A 110 9.70 2.07 5.71
N PHE A 111 8.89 3.01 5.22
CA PHE A 111 7.51 2.76 4.82
C PHE A 111 7.37 1.75 3.67
N ALA A 112 8.39 1.63 2.81
CA ALA A 112 8.48 0.63 1.74
C ALA A 112 8.90 -0.75 2.25
N VAL A 113 9.80 -0.80 3.24
CA VAL A 113 10.36 -2.04 3.79
C VAL A 113 9.41 -2.71 4.79
N GLY A 114 8.75 -1.92 5.64
CA GLY A 114 7.87 -2.43 6.71
C GLY A 114 6.79 -3.44 6.27
N PRO A 115 6.05 -3.23 5.16
CA PRO A 115 5.01 -4.15 4.70
C PRO A 115 5.52 -5.57 4.41
N MET A 116 6.80 -5.73 4.03
CA MET A 116 7.41 -7.03 3.73
C MET A 116 7.40 -7.97 4.96
N PHE A 117 7.43 -7.40 6.16
CA PHE A 117 7.38 -8.15 7.41
C PHE A 117 5.99 -8.12 8.03
N ILE A 118 5.34 -6.95 8.01
CA ILE A 118 4.05 -6.74 8.69
C ILE A 118 2.92 -7.54 8.01
N ALA A 119 2.90 -7.63 6.67
CA ALA A 119 1.86 -8.36 5.95
C ALA A 119 1.75 -9.83 6.42
N PRO A 120 2.80 -10.67 6.32
CA PRO A 120 2.72 -12.07 6.76
C PRO A 120 2.50 -12.20 8.27
N LEU A 121 3.09 -11.33 9.08
CA LEU A 121 2.87 -11.35 10.54
C LEU A 121 1.41 -11.10 10.91
N SER A 122 0.70 -10.24 10.17
CA SER A 122 -0.72 -9.94 10.42
C SER A 122 -1.68 -11.07 10.02
N GLU A 123 -1.25 -11.96 9.13
CA GLU A 123 -1.99 -13.18 8.80
C GLU A 123 -1.77 -14.28 9.85
N LEU A 124 -0.55 -14.35 10.41
CA LEU A 124 -0.16 -15.35 11.41
C LEU A 124 -0.69 -15.06 12.82
N TYR A 125 -0.53 -13.82 13.26
CA TYR A 125 -0.81 -13.39 14.64
C TYR A 125 -2.11 -12.60 14.78
N GLY A 126 -2.70 -12.15 13.68
CA GLY A 126 -3.93 -11.35 13.68
C GLY A 126 -3.70 -9.87 13.43
N ARG A 127 -4.76 -9.15 13.07
CA ARG A 127 -4.69 -7.73 12.73
C ARG A 127 -4.48 -6.88 13.98
N LEU A 128 -5.14 -7.21 15.09
CA LEU A 128 -5.16 -6.40 16.32
C LEU A 128 -3.75 -6.28 16.95
N ILE A 129 -3.08 -7.42 17.10
CA ILE A 129 -1.73 -7.47 17.70
C ILE A 129 -0.76 -6.64 16.86
N ILE A 130 -0.86 -6.73 15.53
CA ILE A 130 0.00 -5.99 14.62
C ILE A 130 -0.30 -4.49 14.65
N TYR A 131 -1.56 -4.06 14.70
CA TYR A 131 -1.87 -2.63 14.90
C TYR A 131 -1.23 -2.10 16.18
N HIS A 132 -1.40 -2.78 17.31
CA HIS A 132 -0.89 -2.26 18.58
C HIS A 132 0.64 -2.24 18.64
N THR A 133 1.29 -3.33 18.22
CA THR A 133 2.76 -3.41 18.21
C THR A 133 3.37 -2.38 17.26
N CYS A 134 2.82 -2.22 16.04
CA CYS A 134 3.28 -1.19 15.11
C CYS A 134 3.09 0.22 15.68
N ASN A 135 1.95 0.51 16.32
CA ASN A 135 1.71 1.83 16.89
C ASN A 135 2.63 2.16 18.07
N ILE A 136 2.89 1.19 18.96
CA ILE A 136 3.85 1.38 20.06
C ILE A 136 5.22 1.72 19.49
N VAL A 137 5.72 0.90 18.55
CA VAL A 137 7.03 1.09 17.93
C VAL A 137 7.11 2.42 17.17
N TYR A 138 6.05 2.76 16.42
CA TYR A 138 5.92 4.03 15.71
C TYR A 138 6.01 5.23 16.66
N ILE A 139 5.19 5.25 17.72
CA ILE A 139 5.17 6.34 18.71
C ILE A 139 6.55 6.49 19.37
N SER A 140 7.19 5.38 19.78
CA SER A 140 8.53 5.41 20.37
C SER A 140 9.58 6.04 19.44
N PHE A 141 9.56 5.70 18.15
CA PHE A 141 10.53 6.26 17.20
C PHE A 141 10.19 7.67 16.74
N ILE A 142 8.92 8.07 16.72
CA ILE A 142 8.55 9.48 16.51
C ILE A 142 9.00 10.34 17.69
N ILE A 143 8.86 9.86 18.93
CA ILE A 143 9.46 10.53 20.11
C ILE A 143 10.98 10.60 19.96
N GLY A 144 11.62 9.52 19.47
CA GLY A 144 13.02 9.50 19.13
C GLY A 144 13.41 10.61 18.13
N CYS A 145 12.62 10.83 17.09
CA CYS A 145 12.85 11.92 16.12
C CYS A 145 12.77 13.30 16.79
N ALA A 146 11.82 13.50 17.71
CA ALA A 146 11.68 14.75 18.46
C ALA A 146 12.87 15.00 19.40
N LEU A 147 13.43 13.94 19.99
CA LEU A 147 14.56 13.99 20.92
C LEU A 147 15.93 13.80 20.25
N GLY A 148 15.96 13.70 18.92
CA GLY A 148 17.19 13.51 18.15
C GLY A 148 18.20 14.63 18.40
N LYS A 149 19.47 14.24 18.53
CA LYS A 149 20.60 15.14 18.84
C LYS A 149 21.60 15.29 17.70
N ASP A 150 21.58 14.35 16.77
CA ASP A 150 22.46 14.31 15.62
C ASP A 150 21.74 13.72 14.41
N THR A 151 22.32 13.92 13.23
CA THR A 151 21.77 13.48 11.95
C THR A 151 21.58 11.96 11.89
N GLY A 152 22.54 11.17 12.38
CA GLY A 152 22.50 9.71 12.31
C GLY A 152 21.36 9.13 13.15
N MET A 153 21.26 9.59 14.40
CA MET A 153 20.18 9.25 15.33
C MET A 153 18.80 9.61 14.74
N PHE A 154 18.68 10.82 14.19
CA PHE A 154 17.44 11.28 13.57
C PHE A 154 17.04 10.41 12.37
N LEU A 155 17.98 10.14 11.45
CA LEU A 155 17.74 9.31 10.26
C LEU A 155 17.34 7.87 10.65
N ALA A 156 18.02 7.27 11.64
CA ALA A 156 17.72 5.92 12.10
C ALA A 156 16.31 5.83 12.70
N PHE A 157 15.96 6.74 13.60
CA PHE A 157 14.61 6.77 14.18
C PHE A 157 13.54 7.04 13.14
N ARG A 158 13.81 7.94 12.19
CA ARG A 158 12.85 8.29 11.15
C ARG A 158 12.62 7.14 10.16
N PHE A 159 13.66 6.37 9.84
CA PHE A 159 13.53 5.11 9.09
C PHE A 159 12.70 4.08 9.85
N LEU A 160 13.01 3.83 11.13
CA LEU A 160 12.31 2.84 11.95
C LEU A 160 10.85 3.23 12.22
N ALA A 161 10.58 4.52 12.41
CA ALA A 161 9.22 5.07 12.46
C ALA A 161 8.47 4.77 11.16
N GLY A 162 9.11 4.98 10.01
CA GLY A 162 8.53 4.63 8.70
C GLY A 162 8.17 3.15 8.57
N CYS A 163 9.06 2.25 9.01
CA CYS A 163 8.79 0.81 9.03
C CYS A 163 7.52 0.48 9.82
N ALA A 164 7.42 1.00 11.04
CA ALA A 164 6.27 0.76 11.92
C ALA A 164 4.98 1.43 11.41
N ALA A 165 5.09 2.64 10.86
CA ALA A 165 3.96 3.41 10.33
C ALA A 165 3.29 2.76 9.11
N SER A 166 4.01 1.89 8.39
CA SER A 166 3.45 1.13 7.26
C SER A 166 2.45 0.04 7.67
N GLY A 167 2.42 -0.33 8.97
CA GLY A 167 1.54 -1.35 9.50
C GLY A 167 0.06 -1.07 9.23
N PRO A 168 -0.46 0.09 9.65
CA PRO A 168 -1.83 0.49 9.35
C PRO A 168 -2.22 0.49 7.87
N LEU A 169 -1.29 0.85 6.96
CA LEU A 169 -1.56 0.76 5.52
C LEU A 169 -1.71 -0.70 5.08
N THR A 170 -0.79 -1.55 5.54
CA THR A 170 -0.70 -2.96 5.16
C THR A 170 -1.90 -3.76 5.67
N VAL A 171 -2.35 -3.47 6.88
CA VAL A 171 -3.39 -4.21 7.60
C VAL A 171 -4.78 -3.61 7.34
N GLY A 172 -4.88 -2.29 7.08
CA GLY A 172 -6.12 -1.53 6.91
C GLY A 172 -7.09 -2.10 5.88
N GLY A 173 -6.60 -2.34 4.67
CA GLY A 173 -7.43 -2.94 3.61
C GLY A 173 -7.95 -4.33 3.97
N GLY A 174 -7.14 -5.12 4.67
CA GLY A 174 -7.53 -6.43 5.21
C GLY A 174 -8.65 -6.29 6.24
N THR A 175 -8.51 -5.37 7.20
CA THR A 175 -9.56 -5.09 8.20
C THR A 175 -10.89 -4.73 7.56
N VAL A 176 -10.89 -3.88 6.52
CA VAL A 176 -12.12 -3.53 5.79
C VAL A 176 -12.71 -4.78 5.11
N ALA A 177 -11.89 -5.62 4.49
CA ALA A 177 -12.35 -6.86 3.83
C ALA A 177 -12.89 -7.91 4.82
N ASP A 178 -12.33 -7.92 6.03
CA ASP A 178 -12.68 -8.83 7.11
C ASP A 178 -14.04 -8.46 7.74
N VAL A 179 -14.33 -7.16 7.94
CA VAL A 179 -15.57 -6.73 8.62
C VAL A 179 -16.70 -6.29 7.68
N ILE A 180 -16.41 -5.83 6.46
CA ILE A 180 -17.42 -5.26 5.56
C ILE A 180 -17.84 -6.26 4.47
N PRO A 181 -19.15 -6.50 4.30
CA PRO A 181 -19.68 -7.30 3.20
C PRO A 181 -19.28 -6.76 1.82
N PRO A 182 -19.08 -7.61 0.79
CA PRO A 182 -18.63 -7.18 -0.54
C PRO A 182 -19.44 -6.03 -1.16
N ALA A 183 -20.76 -6.05 -1.02
CA ALA A 183 -21.66 -5.03 -1.61
C ALA A 183 -21.44 -3.60 -1.08
N GLN A 184 -20.95 -3.46 0.17
CA GLN A 184 -20.74 -2.15 0.81
C GLN A 184 -19.26 -1.76 0.85
N ARG A 185 -18.36 -2.65 0.42
CA ARG A 185 -16.91 -2.51 0.57
C ARG A 185 -16.37 -1.25 -0.11
N GLY A 186 -16.87 -0.89 -1.29
CA GLY A 186 -16.43 0.30 -2.02
C GLY A 186 -16.61 1.59 -1.21
N ARG A 187 -17.80 1.81 -0.63
CA ARG A 187 -18.11 2.99 0.19
C ARG A 187 -17.26 3.08 1.45
N VAL A 188 -17.00 1.94 2.10
CA VAL A 188 -16.23 1.92 3.34
C VAL A 188 -14.72 2.01 3.07
N MET A 189 -14.25 1.47 1.94
CA MET A 189 -12.88 1.70 1.47
C MET A 189 -12.63 3.18 1.18
N SER A 190 -13.58 3.92 0.61
CA SER A 190 -13.41 5.37 0.43
C SER A 190 -13.31 6.12 1.76
N LEU A 191 -14.03 5.69 2.80
CA LEU A 191 -13.89 6.25 4.15
C LEU A 191 -12.48 6.01 4.71
N TRP A 192 -11.94 4.80 4.53
CA TRP A 192 -10.57 4.47 4.93
C TRP A 192 -9.50 5.28 4.18
N MET A 193 -9.76 5.62 2.92
CA MET A 193 -8.85 6.43 2.10
C MET A 193 -8.81 7.91 2.47
N ILE A 194 -9.74 8.41 3.30
CA ILE A 194 -9.71 9.83 3.74
C ILE A 194 -8.43 10.12 4.52
N GLY A 195 -8.02 9.22 5.42
CA GLY A 195 -6.81 9.39 6.24
C GLY A 195 -5.54 9.70 5.42
N PRO A 196 -5.12 8.82 4.50
CA PRO A 196 -3.92 9.06 3.70
C PRO A 196 -4.03 10.25 2.75
N LEU A 197 -5.22 10.62 2.27
CA LEU A 197 -5.39 11.76 1.37
C LEU A 197 -5.18 13.11 2.07
N LEU A 198 -5.53 13.22 3.35
CA LEU A 198 -5.38 14.46 4.11
C LEU A 198 -3.92 14.76 4.48
N GLY A 199 -3.08 13.74 4.64
CA GLY A 199 -1.69 13.90 5.09
C GLY A 199 -0.83 14.83 4.19
N PRO A 200 -0.77 14.59 2.87
CA PRO A 200 -0.01 15.43 1.94
C PRO A 200 -0.46 16.90 1.87
N VAL A 201 -1.72 17.18 2.20
CA VAL A 201 -2.29 18.54 2.15
C VAL A 201 -2.11 19.27 3.48
N LEU A 202 -2.54 18.64 4.58
CA LEU A 202 -2.51 19.27 5.90
C LEU A 202 -1.11 19.27 6.50
N GLY A 203 -0.30 18.26 6.19
CA GLY A 203 1.03 18.06 6.78
C GLY A 203 1.91 19.30 6.62
N PRO A 204 2.27 19.71 5.39
CA PRO A 204 3.16 20.85 5.18
C PRO A 204 2.61 22.18 5.72
N ILE A 205 1.28 22.37 5.72
CA ILE A 205 0.65 23.59 6.26
C ILE A 205 0.87 23.67 7.76
N VAL A 206 0.47 22.62 8.50
CA VAL A 206 0.66 22.57 9.95
C VAL A 206 2.16 22.59 10.28
N GLY A 207 2.95 21.85 9.50
CA GLY A 207 4.40 21.74 9.61
C GLY A 207 5.13 23.07 9.49
N GLY A 208 4.76 23.89 8.51
CA GLY A 208 5.35 25.21 8.29
C GLY A 208 5.13 26.14 9.48
N PHE A 209 3.87 26.33 9.91
CA PHE A 209 3.56 27.23 11.02
C PHE A 209 4.11 26.73 12.36
N VAL A 210 4.10 25.41 12.60
CA VAL A 210 4.69 24.84 13.82
C VAL A 210 6.22 25.03 13.83
N SER A 211 6.88 24.77 12.70
CA SER A 211 8.33 24.92 12.58
C SER A 211 8.76 26.37 12.73
N GLU A 212 7.98 27.32 12.19
CA GLU A 212 8.23 28.76 12.32
C GLU A 212 8.03 29.28 13.76
N SER A 213 6.97 28.83 14.46
CA SER A 213 6.57 29.43 15.74
C SER A 213 7.24 28.81 16.96
N ILE A 214 7.19 27.48 17.08
CA ILE A 214 7.62 26.74 18.28
C ILE A 214 8.75 25.75 17.99
N GLY A 215 9.18 25.65 16.73
CA GLY A 215 10.33 24.88 16.29
C GLY A 215 10.00 23.53 15.66
N TRP A 216 10.90 23.04 14.80
CA TRP A 216 10.68 21.84 13.98
C TRP A 216 10.41 20.56 14.80
N ARG A 217 10.98 20.44 16.01
CA ARG A 217 10.76 19.28 16.90
C ARG A 217 9.30 19.10 17.31
N TRP A 218 8.56 20.20 17.43
CA TRP A 218 7.15 20.15 17.80
C TRP A 218 6.27 19.51 16.73
N THR A 219 6.74 19.42 15.48
CA THR A 219 6.04 18.63 14.46
C THR A 219 5.90 17.18 14.91
N PHE A 220 6.97 16.59 15.44
CA PHE A 220 6.99 15.22 15.97
C PHE A 220 6.20 15.07 17.27
N TRP A 221 6.21 16.07 18.15
CA TRP A 221 5.38 16.04 19.38
C TRP A 221 3.89 16.07 19.07
N ILE A 222 3.45 16.89 18.11
CA ILE A 222 2.05 16.92 17.68
C ILE A 222 1.62 15.57 17.10
N ILE A 223 2.47 14.97 16.23
CA ILE A 223 2.23 13.64 15.69
C ILE A 223 2.17 12.58 16.81
N THR A 224 3.07 12.66 17.79
CA THR A 224 3.10 11.77 18.96
C THR A 224 1.80 11.85 19.75
N ILE A 225 1.31 13.06 20.02
CA ILE A 225 0.06 13.27 20.75
C ILE A 225 -1.11 12.67 19.97
N LEU A 226 -1.22 12.99 18.68
CA LEU A 226 -2.31 12.50 17.84
C LEU A 226 -2.29 10.97 17.70
N ALA A 227 -1.12 10.38 17.49
CA ALA A 227 -0.93 8.94 17.42
C ALA A 227 -1.19 8.26 18.77
N GLY A 228 -0.72 8.85 19.86
CA GLY A 228 -0.94 8.37 21.23
C GLY A 228 -2.41 8.36 21.62
N VAL A 229 -3.15 9.45 21.34
CA VAL A 229 -4.61 9.51 21.58
C VAL A 229 -5.33 8.45 20.75
N THR A 230 -5.02 8.34 19.47
CA THR A 230 -5.62 7.33 18.59
C THR A 230 -5.30 5.90 19.06
N PHE A 231 -4.08 5.68 19.53
CA PHE A 231 -3.65 4.39 20.07
C PHE A 231 -4.38 4.04 21.38
N VAL A 232 -4.51 4.98 22.32
CA VAL A 232 -5.26 4.77 23.57
C VAL A 232 -6.71 4.43 23.27
N ILE A 233 -7.36 5.15 22.35
CA ILE A 233 -8.73 4.82 21.91
C ILE A 233 -8.77 3.41 21.30
N SER A 234 -7.78 3.05 20.48
CA SER A 234 -7.76 1.72 19.84
C SER A 234 -7.70 0.56 20.83
N ILE A 235 -7.07 0.73 21.99
CA ILE A 235 -7.01 -0.33 23.02
C ILE A 235 -8.40 -0.75 23.48
N PHE A 236 -9.35 0.18 23.56
CA PHE A 236 -10.72 -0.10 24.02
C PHE A 236 -11.64 -0.58 22.90
N PHE A 237 -11.45 -0.05 21.70
CA PHE A 237 -12.42 -0.18 20.60
C PHE A 237 -11.99 -1.14 19.49
N LEU A 238 -10.69 -1.28 19.24
CA LEU A 238 -10.17 -2.17 18.19
C LEU A 238 -10.26 -3.63 18.66
N ARG A 239 -10.69 -4.51 17.77
CA ARG A 239 -10.89 -5.95 18.05
C ARG A 239 -10.24 -6.77 16.96
N GLU A 240 -9.96 -8.03 17.24
CA GLU A 240 -9.43 -8.94 16.22
C GLU A 240 -10.50 -9.18 15.14
N THR A 241 -10.10 -8.99 13.89
CA THR A 241 -10.99 -9.04 12.72
C THR A 241 -10.63 -10.18 11.77
N ASN A 242 -9.41 -10.73 11.85
CA ASN A 242 -9.01 -11.82 10.99
C ASN A 242 -9.75 -13.12 11.36
N ALA A 243 -10.69 -13.50 10.50
CA ALA A 243 -11.51 -14.68 10.66
C ALA A 243 -10.68 -15.98 10.76
N ALA A 244 -9.54 -16.08 10.06
CA ALA A 244 -8.68 -17.26 10.12
C ALA A 244 -8.02 -17.41 11.49
N VAL A 245 -7.61 -16.30 12.10
CA VAL A 245 -7.03 -16.26 13.44
C VAL A 245 -8.09 -16.54 14.50
N LEU A 246 -9.29 -15.97 14.35
CA LEU A 246 -10.41 -16.24 15.26
C LEU A 246 -10.81 -17.73 15.27
N LEU A 247 -10.95 -18.34 14.09
CA LEU A 247 -11.25 -19.78 14.00
C LEU A 247 -10.08 -20.64 14.52
N LYS A 248 -8.83 -20.21 14.31
CA LYS A 248 -7.65 -20.89 14.90
C LYS A 248 -7.69 -20.86 16.43
N TRP A 249 -8.06 -19.73 17.03
CA TRP A 249 -8.24 -19.63 18.48
C TRP A 249 -9.43 -20.45 18.98
N LYS A 250 -10.54 -20.49 18.22
CA LYS A 250 -11.70 -21.34 18.52
C LYS A 250 -11.32 -22.82 18.50
N ALA A 251 -10.61 -23.27 17.45
CA ALA A 251 -10.12 -24.64 17.34
C ALA A 251 -9.17 -24.99 18.49
N ALA A 252 -8.22 -24.12 18.82
CA ALA A 252 -7.31 -24.35 19.95
C ALA A 252 -8.02 -24.45 21.31
N ARG A 253 -9.13 -23.70 21.49
CA ARG A 253 -9.98 -23.81 22.68
C ARG A 253 -10.72 -25.14 22.72
N LEU A 254 -11.38 -25.51 21.63
CA LEU A 254 -12.12 -26.77 21.52
C LEU A 254 -11.20 -27.99 21.68
N ARG A 255 -9.96 -27.96 21.18
CA ARG A 255 -8.96 -29.02 21.44
C ARG A 255 -8.70 -29.23 22.94
N LYS A 256 -8.65 -28.13 23.70
CA LYS A 256 -8.44 -28.20 25.16
C LYS A 256 -9.69 -28.68 25.91
N GLU A 257 -10.87 -28.29 25.45
CA GLU A 257 -12.15 -28.66 26.10
C GLU A 257 -12.56 -30.11 25.79
N THR A 258 -12.35 -30.57 24.56
CA THR A 258 -12.76 -31.91 24.10
C THR A 258 -11.65 -32.97 24.22
N GLY A 259 -10.39 -32.55 24.36
CA GLY A 259 -9.23 -33.45 24.31
C GLY A 259 -8.89 -33.98 22.91
N ASN A 260 -9.66 -33.62 21.88
CA ASN A 260 -9.45 -34.06 20.51
C ASN A 260 -8.38 -33.20 19.82
N ALA A 261 -7.18 -33.76 19.61
CA ALA A 261 -6.07 -33.08 18.96
C ALA A 261 -6.25 -32.88 17.45
N SER A 262 -7.16 -33.62 16.82
CA SER A 262 -7.39 -33.64 15.37
C SER A 262 -8.22 -32.46 14.86
N LEU A 263 -8.79 -31.64 15.74
CA LEU A 263 -9.60 -30.48 15.35
C LEU A 263 -8.76 -29.45 14.58
N VAL A 264 -9.09 -29.10 13.35
CA VAL A 264 -8.36 -28.09 12.54
C VAL A 264 -9.30 -26.94 12.17
N SER A 265 -8.78 -25.71 12.09
CA SER A 265 -9.56 -24.57 11.62
C SER A 265 -9.86 -24.73 10.13
N LYS A 266 -11.11 -24.44 9.71
CA LYS A 266 -11.49 -24.49 8.28
C LYS A 266 -10.62 -23.64 7.37
N MET A 267 -10.05 -22.56 7.90
CA MET A 267 -9.19 -21.63 7.15
C MET A 267 -7.70 -21.86 7.39
N ASP A 268 -7.32 -22.98 8.00
CA ASP A 268 -5.92 -23.36 8.11
C ASP A 268 -5.40 -23.81 6.74
N GLN A 269 -4.54 -23.00 6.12
CA GLN A 269 -3.94 -23.32 4.83
C GLN A 269 -2.78 -24.32 4.94
N GLY A 270 -2.41 -24.76 6.16
CA GLY A 270 -1.26 -25.66 6.38
C GLY A 270 0.09 -25.06 5.99
N LEU A 271 0.12 -23.75 5.69
CA LEU A 271 1.33 -23.06 5.27
C LEU A 271 2.22 -22.77 6.48
N THR A 272 3.49 -23.12 6.34
CA THR A 272 4.50 -22.76 7.35
C THR A 272 4.71 -21.24 7.37
N PRO A 273 5.10 -20.64 8.51
CA PRO A 273 5.45 -19.21 8.58
C PRO A 273 6.49 -18.79 7.52
N ARG A 274 7.45 -19.67 7.23
CA ARG A 274 8.46 -19.46 6.18
C ARG A 274 7.84 -19.39 4.79
N GLN A 275 6.86 -20.25 4.47
CA GLN A 275 6.17 -20.22 3.18
C GLN A 275 5.30 -18.97 3.04
N LEU A 276 4.60 -18.55 4.09
CA LEU A 276 3.84 -17.30 4.09
C LEU A 276 4.74 -16.09 3.84
N PHE A 277 5.88 -16.03 4.53
CA PHE A 277 6.87 -14.97 4.35
C PHE A 277 7.45 -14.96 2.93
N LEU A 278 7.88 -16.11 2.42
CA LEU A 278 8.38 -16.24 1.05
C LEU A 278 7.32 -15.83 0.03
N ARG A 279 6.06 -16.24 0.22
CA ARG A 279 4.96 -15.88 -0.69
C ARG A 279 4.69 -14.37 -0.68
N ALA A 280 4.74 -13.72 0.48
CA ALA A 280 4.53 -12.28 0.62
C ALA A 280 5.57 -11.43 -0.11
N ILE A 281 6.79 -11.96 -0.31
CA ILE A 281 7.87 -11.25 -1.01
C ILE A 281 7.97 -11.71 -2.47
N VAL A 282 8.06 -13.01 -2.71
CA VAL A 282 8.36 -13.59 -4.03
C VAL A 282 7.26 -13.27 -5.04
N ARG A 283 5.98 -13.30 -4.65
CA ARG A 283 4.88 -13.07 -5.59
C ARG A 283 4.84 -11.62 -6.11
N PRO A 284 4.84 -10.58 -5.27
CA PRO A 284 4.94 -9.20 -5.73
C PRO A 284 6.18 -8.96 -6.59
N THR A 285 7.36 -9.44 -6.16
CA THR A 285 8.61 -9.25 -6.92
C THR A 285 8.54 -9.93 -8.29
N ARG A 286 8.03 -11.16 -8.35
CA ARG A 286 7.86 -11.89 -9.61
C ARG A 286 6.88 -11.19 -10.55
N LEU A 287 5.75 -10.71 -10.02
CA LEU A 287 4.79 -9.92 -10.80
C LEU A 287 5.42 -8.62 -11.30
N LEU A 288 6.21 -7.93 -10.48
CA LEU A 288 6.84 -6.67 -10.84
C LEU A 288 7.79 -6.82 -12.03
N PHE A 289 8.64 -7.85 -12.03
CA PHE A 289 9.67 -8.01 -13.05
C PHE A 289 9.24 -8.87 -14.26
N LEU A 290 8.31 -9.81 -14.08
CA LEU A 290 7.87 -10.70 -15.16
C LEU A 290 6.60 -10.25 -15.87
N SER A 291 5.80 -9.37 -15.27
CA SER A 291 4.63 -8.79 -15.94
C SER A 291 4.96 -7.38 -16.44
N PRO A 292 5.08 -7.17 -17.77
CA PRO A 292 5.34 -5.84 -18.34
C PRO A 292 4.28 -4.80 -17.95
N ILE A 293 3.04 -5.25 -17.73
CA ILE A 293 1.93 -4.39 -17.33
C ILE A 293 2.14 -3.86 -15.92
N VAL A 294 2.43 -4.75 -14.96
CA VAL A 294 2.72 -4.34 -13.57
C VAL A 294 3.94 -3.45 -13.54
N LEU A 295 5.01 -3.79 -14.28
CA LEU A 295 6.24 -3.02 -14.31
C LEU A 295 6.01 -1.58 -14.78
N LEU A 296 5.44 -1.39 -15.98
CA LEU A 296 5.32 -0.07 -16.59
C LEU A 296 4.28 0.80 -15.89
N LEU A 297 3.15 0.24 -15.44
CA LEU A 297 2.18 0.97 -14.63
C LEU A 297 2.77 1.36 -13.27
N SER A 298 3.56 0.47 -12.66
CA SER A 298 4.24 0.77 -11.39
C SER A 298 5.34 1.80 -11.56
N LEU A 299 6.12 1.76 -12.64
CA LEU A 299 7.11 2.78 -12.96
C LEU A 299 6.46 4.15 -13.18
N LEU A 300 5.33 4.21 -13.88
CA LEU A 300 4.58 5.44 -14.07
C LEU A 300 4.04 6.00 -12.75
N CYS A 301 3.39 5.18 -11.93
CA CYS A 301 2.96 5.61 -10.59
C CYS A 301 4.15 6.02 -9.72
N ALA A 302 5.27 5.30 -9.78
CA ALA A 302 6.45 5.57 -8.99
C ALA A 302 7.13 6.87 -9.39
N PHE A 303 7.26 7.12 -10.68
CA PHE A 303 7.77 8.37 -11.22
C PHE A 303 6.95 9.57 -10.76
N VAL A 304 5.63 9.53 -10.94
CA VAL A 304 4.71 10.61 -10.56
C VAL A 304 4.69 10.84 -9.05
N PHE A 305 4.87 9.80 -8.25
CA PHE A 305 4.99 9.92 -6.80
C PHE A 305 6.35 10.44 -6.36
N GLY A 306 7.42 10.09 -7.05
CA GLY A 306 8.73 10.74 -6.88
C GLY A 306 8.69 12.23 -7.19
N LEU A 307 7.97 12.64 -8.25
CA LEU A 307 7.71 14.05 -8.54
C LEU A 307 6.91 14.75 -7.44
N LEU A 308 5.96 14.07 -6.79
CA LEU A 308 5.27 14.68 -5.65
C LEU A 308 6.26 14.97 -4.51
N PHE A 309 7.13 14.02 -4.20
CA PHE A 309 8.08 14.17 -3.09
C PHE A 309 9.26 15.07 -3.40
N ILE A 310 9.69 15.20 -4.67
CA ILE A 310 10.71 16.19 -5.02
C ILE A 310 10.16 17.60 -4.74
N LEU A 311 8.90 17.87 -5.13
CA LEU A 311 8.22 19.13 -4.79
C LEU A 311 8.18 19.34 -3.26
N PHE A 312 7.87 18.30 -2.48
CA PHE A 312 7.90 18.36 -1.00
C PHE A 312 9.26 18.70 -0.42
N THR A 313 10.33 18.22 -1.01
CA THR A 313 11.67 18.54 -0.49
C THR A 313 12.23 19.88 -0.97
N THR A 314 11.77 20.39 -2.11
CA THR A 314 12.38 21.58 -2.73
C THR A 314 11.52 22.84 -2.60
N PHE A 315 10.24 22.73 -2.29
CA PHE A 315 9.38 23.90 -2.05
C PHE A 315 9.90 24.84 -0.96
N PRO A 316 10.40 24.38 0.20
CA PRO A 316 10.93 25.27 1.22
C PRO A 316 12.04 26.15 0.65
N THR A 317 13.04 25.54 0.00
CA THR A 317 14.13 26.24 -0.69
C THR A 317 13.60 27.21 -1.75
N VAL A 318 12.71 26.78 -2.65
CA VAL A 318 12.22 27.64 -3.74
C VAL A 318 11.46 28.86 -3.23
N PHE A 319 10.51 28.67 -2.31
CA PHE A 319 9.65 29.76 -1.84
C PHE A 319 10.30 30.63 -0.77
N GLU A 320 11.20 30.09 0.06
CA GLU A 320 11.93 30.88 1.05
C GLU A 320 13.09 31.66 0.42
N GLU A 321 13.85 31.05 -0.50
CA GLU A 321 15.01 31.71 -1.11
C GLU A 321 14.65 32.63 -2.27
N GLN A 322 13.77 32.21 -3.19
CA GLN A 322 13.44 33.01 -4.39
C GLN A 322 12.27 33.95 -4.17
N TYR A 323 11.31 33.57 -3.33
CA TYR A 323 10.09 34.36 -3.08
C TYR A 323 10.08 35.01 -1.69
N HIS A 324 11.10 34.77 -0.86
CA HIS A 324 11.28 35.37 0.46
C HIS A 324 10.10 35.10 1.42
N PHE A 325 9.46 33.94 1.30
CA PHE A 325 8.41 33.53 2.22
C PHE A 325 9.00 33.10 3.56
N SER A 326 8.25 33.29 4.65
CA SER A 326 8.55 32.61 5.92
C SER A 326 8.22 31.11 5.80
N ALA A 327 8.77 30.28 6.70
CA ALA A 327 8.53 28.83 6.68
C ALA A 327 7.02 28.45 6.76
N GLY A 328 6.22 29.21 7.51
CA GLY A 328 4.77 29.04 7.59
C GLY A 328 4.07 29.38 6.28
N VAL A 329 4.40 30.51 5.65
CA VAL A 329 3.83 30.90 4.35
C VAL A 329 4.30 29.95 3.24
N SER A 330 5.55 29.49 3.29
CA SER A 330 6.09 28.44 2.42
C SER A 330 5.27 27.14 2.50
N GLY A 331 4.82 26.77 3.71
CA GLY A 331 3.88 25.68 3.95
C GLY A 331 2.53 25.83 3.25
N LEU A 332 2.08 27.05 2.91
CA LEU A 332 0.85 27.27 2.16
C LEU A 332 1.01 26.98 0.66
N SER A 333 2.24 27.01 0.13
CA SER A 333 2.51 26.75 -1.30
C SER A 333 2.12 25.33 -1.74
N TYR A 334 2.04 24.40 -0.79
CA TYR A 334 1.54 23.03 -0.98
C TYR A 334 0.04 22.94 -1.28
N LEU A 335 -0.72 24.00 -0.99
CA LEU A 335 -2.15 24.05 -1.30
C LEU A 335 -2.41 23.91 -2.79
N GLY A 336 -1.50 24.34 -3.68
CA GLY A 336 -1.63 24.12 -5.12
C GLY A 336 -1.87 22.64 -5.43
N VAL A 337 -0.91 21.80 -5.04
CA VAL A 337 -1.01 20.33 -5.20
C VAL A 337 -2.26 19.77 -4.53
N GLY A 338 -2.53 20.19 -3.29
CA GLY A 338 -3.68 19.70 -2.52
C GLY A 338 -5.04 20.03 -3.14
N ILE A 339 -5.22 21.26 -3.61
CA ILE A 339 -6.43 21.70 -4.33
C ILE A 339 -6.56 20.93 -5.63
N GLY A 340 -5.47 20.77 -6.39
CA GLY A 340 -5.44 19.95 -7.59
C GLY A 340 -5.93 18.52 -7.36
N MET A 341 -5.43 17.88 -6.29
CA MET A 341 -5.87 16.55 -5.86
C MET A 341 -7.35 16.53 -5.43
N ALA A 342 -7.81 17.52 -4.67
CA ALA A 342 -9.21 17.59 -4.23
C ALA A 342 -10.18 17.74 -5.41
N VAL A 343 -9.87 18.63 -6.36
CA VAL A 343 -10.64 18.82 -7.60
C VAL A 343 -10.61 17.54 -8.45
N SER A 344 -9.44 16.89 -8.54
CA SER A 344 -9.31 15.62 -9.25
C SER A 344 -10.22 14.54 -8.68
N LEU A 345 -10.33 14.41 -7.36
CA LEU A 345 -11.15 13.37 -6.74
C LEU A 345 -12.63 13.53 -7.12
N GLY A 346 -13.16 14.75 -7.05
CA GLY A 346 -14.53 15.06 -7.46
C GLY A 346 -14.76 14.80 -8.96
N ALA A 347 -13.85 15.29 -9.80
CA ALA A 347 -13.92 15.08 -11.24
C ALA A 347 -13.84 13.59 -11.61
N TYR A 348 -12.91 12.84 -10.99
CA TYR A 348 -12.72 11.42 -11.24
C TYR A 348 -13.94 10.60 -10.85
N ALA A 349 -14.55 10.86 -9.69
CA ALA A 349 -15.77 10.16 -9.26
C ALA A 349 -16.88 10.28 -10.31
N THR A 350 -17.15 11.50 -10.80
CA THR A 350 -18.20 11.72 -11.80
C THR A 350 -17.90 11.07 -13.15
N VAL A 351 -16.64 11.09 -13.59
CA VAL A 351 -16.23 10.52 -14.89
C VAL A 351 -16.18 9.00 -14.83
N SER A 352 -15.65 8.43 -13.73
CA SER A 352 -15.59 6.99 -13.51
C SER A 352 -16.99 6.37 -13.49
N ASP A 353 -17.95 6.99 -12.80
CA ASP A 353 -19.33 6.48 -12.73
C ASP A 353 -20.01 6.49 -14.10
N LYS A 354 -19.84 7.56 -14.88
CA LYS A 354 -20.37 7.66 -16.25
C LYS A 354 -19.74 6.61 -17.17
N LEU A 355 -18.42 6.44 -17.08
CA LEU A 355 -17.71 5.48 -17.91
C LEU A 355 -18.08 4.04 -17.56
N GLN A 356 -18.24 3.72 -16.27
CA GLN A 356 -18.65 2.39 -15.82
C GLN A 356 -20.07 2.06 -16.30
N LYS A 357 -21.01 3.01 -16.23
CA LYS A 357 -22.35 2.85 -16.82
C LYS A 357 -22.31 2.62 -18.33
N ALA A 358 -21.40 3.29 -19.04
CA ALA A 358 -21.26 3.14 -20.48
C ALA A 358 -20.59 1.82 -20.91
N LEU A 359 -19.84 1.16 -20.02
CA LEU A 359 -19.13 -0.10 -20.32
C LEU A 359 -20.00 -1.37 -20.11
N GLY A 360 -21.16 -1.28 -19.45
CA GLY A 360 -22.09 -2.40 -19.24
C GLY A 360 -21.63 -3.44 -18.21
N ASP A 361 -22.22 -4.64 -18.26
CA ASP A 361 -22.12 -5.67 -17.20
C ASP A 361 -20.81 -6.49 -17.17
N SER A 362 -19.91 -6.32 -18.15
CA SER A 362 -18.61 -7.02 -18.18
C SER A 362 -17.50 -6.12 -18.71
N PRO A 363 -17.13 -5.06 -17.97
CA PRO A 363 -16.08 -4.15 -18.40
C PRO A 363 -14.73 -4.87 -18.42
N LYS A 364 -14.07 -4.87 -19.59
CA LYS A 364 -12.67 -5.26 -19.68
C LYS A 364 -11.81 -4.35 -18.77
N PRO A 365 -10.80 -4.88 -18.05
CA PRO A 365 -9.96 -4.08 -17.16
C PRO A 365 -9.36 -2.85 -17.85
N GLU A 366 -9.02 -2.95 -19.14
CA GLU A 366 -8.45 -1.88 -19.96
C GLU A 366 -9.36 -0.64 -20.03
N GLY A 367 -10.68 -0.80 -19.87
CA GLY A 367 -11.63 0.31 -19.79
C GLY A 367 -11.33 1.26 -18.64
N ARG A 368 -10.70 0.79 -17.56
CA ARG A 368 -10.27 1.60 -16.42
C ARG A 368 -9.16 2.60 -16.78
N LEU A 369 -8.39 2.36 -17.84
CA LEU A 369 -7.26 3.21 -18.24
C LEU A 369 -7.69 4.39 -19.14
N LYS A 370 -8.92 4.42 -19.66
CA LYS A 370 -9.36 5.54 -20.53
C LYS A 370 -9.27 6.92 -19.85
N PRO A 371 -9.73 7.11 -18.59
CA PRO A 371 -9.60 8.39 -17.90
C PRO A 371 -8.14 8.82 -17.75
N MET A 372 -7.25 7.85 -17.53
CA MET A 372 -5.81 8.08 -17.41
C MET A 372 -5.21 8.69 -18.69
N ILE A 373 -5.66 8.26 -19.88
CA ILE A 373 -5.19 8.81 -21.17
C ILE A 373 -5.51 10.31 -21.28
N TRP A 374 -6.65 10.75 -20.76
CA TRP A 374 -7.05 12.17 -20.85
C TRP A 374 -6.28 13.06 -19.89
N ALA A 375 -5.95 12.55 -18.70
CA ALA A 375 -5.37 13.35 -17.62
C ALA A 375 -3.85 13.24 -17.51
N ILE A 376 -3.22 12.19 -18.08
CA ILE A 376 -1.76 12.02 -18.03
C ILE A 376 -0.98 13.22 -18.59
N PRO A 377 -1.43 13.98 -19.62
CA PRO A 377 -0.72 15.19 -20.06
C PRO A 377 -0.67 16.31 -19.02
N ALA A 378 -1.59 16.34 -18.06
CA ALA A 378 -1.62 17.38 -17.02
C ALA A 378 -0.36 17.33 -16.13
N VAL A 379 0.24 16.15 -15.93
CA VAL A 379 1.47 15.98 -15.15
C VAL A 379 2.65 16.74 -15.77
N PRO A 380 3.11 16.43 -17.00
CA PRO A 380 4.22 17.15 -17.60
C PRO A 380 3.91 18.62 -17.82
N ILE A 381 2.68 18.99 -18.21
CA ILE A 381 2.29 20.41 -18.37
C ILE A 381 2.42 21.17 -17.05
N GLY A 382 1.94 20.59 -15.93
CA GLY A 382 2.05 21.19 -14.61
C GLY A 382 3.50 21.36 -14.15
N ILE A 383 4.37 20.37 -14.42
CA ILE A 383 5.80 20.42 -14.08
C ILE A 383 6.55 21.44 -14.94
N PHE A 384 6.30 21.49 -16.25
CA PHE A 384 6.89 22.52 -17.13
C PHE A 384 6.47 23.92 -16.70
N TRP A 385 5.17 24.10 -16.39
CA TRP A 385 4.65 25.38 -15.91
C TRP A 385 5.36 25.77 -14.61
N TYR A 386 5.35 24.90 -13.60
CA TYR A 386 5.99 25.15 -12.30
C TYR A 386 7.48 25.54 -12.47
N GLY A 387 8.25 24.73 -13.20
CA GLY A 387 9.69 24.94 -13.36
C GLY A 387 10.05 26.29 -13.96
N TRP A 388 9.44 26.63 -15.10
CA TRP A 388 9.76 27.88 -15.81
C TRP A 388 9.20 29.11 -15.12
N SER A 389 8.00 29.01 -14.53
CA SER A 389 7.42 30.15 -13.80
C SER A 389 8.21 30.49 -12.53
N ALA A 390 8.72 29.47 -11.83
CA ALA A 390 9.62 29.65 -10.69
C ALA A 390 10.99 30.20 -11.12
N GLU A 391 11.63 29.65 -12.16
CA GLU A 391 12.92 30.15 -12.64
C GLU A 391 12.86 31.62 -13.10
N LYS A 392 11.76 32.02 -13.73
CA LYS A 392 11.54 33.42 -14.16
C LYS A 392 11.05 34.33 -13.03
N GLN A 393 10.95 33.83 -11.80
CA GLN A 393 10.48 34.58 -10.63
C GLN A 393 9.17 35.33 -10.89
N THR A 394 8.27 34.71 -11.67
CA THR A 394 6.94 35.26 -11.91
C THR A 394 6.16 35.31 -10.61
N HIS A 395 5.08 36.10 -10.53
CA HIS A 395 4.27 36.23 -9.31
C HIS A 395 3.98 34.86 -8.67
N TRP A 396 4.22 34.72 -7.36
CA TRP A 396 4.24 33.46 -6.60
C TRP A 396 3.04 32.52 -6.83
N ILE A 397 1.88 33.06 -7.21
CA ILE A 397 0.69 32.26 -7.53
C ILE A 397 0.87 31.41 -8.80
N VAL A 398 1.66 31.88 -9.77
CA VAL A 398 1.85 31.24 -11.07
C VAL A 398 2.49 29.86 -10.95
N PRO A 399 3.60 29.65 -10.22
CA PRO A 399 4.13 28.30 -9.98
C PRO A 399 3.16 27.41 -9.18
N ILE A 400 2.39 27.98 -8.24
CA ILE A 400 1.39 27.23 -7.46
C ILE A 400 0.24 26.72 -8.35
N LEU A 401 -0.17 27.48 -9.37
CA LEU A 401 -1.16 27.01 -10.35
C LEU A 401 -0.61 25.83 -11.19
N GLY A 402 0.67 25.86 -11.55
CA GLY A 402 1.34 24.73 -12.20
C GLY A 402 1.31 23.46 -11.34
N THR A 403 1.56 23.60 -10.04
CA THR A 403 1.54 22.45 -9.10
C THR A 403 0.13 21.94 -8.84
N ALA A 404 -0.90 22.79 -8.95
CA ALA A 404 -2.30 22.37 -8.94
C ALA A 404 -2.67 21.51 -10.15
N LEU A 405 -2.21 21.87 -11.34
CA LEU A 405 -2.41 21.06 -12.54
C LEU A 405 -1.70 19.70 -12.44
N PHE A 406 -0.48 19.68 -11.88
CA PHE A 406 0.23 18.45 -11.56
C PHE A 406 -0.57 17.58 -10.56
N GLY A 407 -1.05 18.16 -9.46
CA GLY A 407 -1.85 17.47 -8.45
C GLY A 407 -3.15 16.88 -9.01
N PHE A 408 -3.76 17.55 -9.99
CA PHE A 408 -4.89 17.02 -10.72
C PHE A 408 -4.53 15.75 -11.51
N GLY A 409 -3.47 15.80 -12.33
CA GLY A 409 -3.02 14.64 -13.11
C GLY A 409 -2.55 13.46 -12.25
N PHE A 410 -1.93 13.74 -11.10
CA PHE A 410 -1.40 12.75 -10.16
C PHE A 410 -2.44 11.70 -9.75
N LEU A 411 -3.62 12.11 -9.28
CA LEU A 411 -4.65 11.17 -8.80
C LEU A 411 -5.35 10.41 -9.93
N TRP A 412 -5.41 11.01 -11.13
CA TRP A 412 -5.93 10.35 -12.35
C TRP A 412 -4.97 9.31 -12.92
N ILE A 413 -3.74 9.22 -12.41
CA ILE A 413 -2.80 8.15 -12.71
C ILE A 413 -2.91 7.05 -11.65
N LEU A 414 -2.89 7.42 -10.37
CA LEU A 414 -2.89 6.47 -9.26
C LEU A 414 -4.18 5.63 -9.20
N THR A 415 -5.34 6.30 -9.22
CA THR A 415 -6.63 5.61 -8.97
C THR A 415 -6.97 4.61 -10.07
N PRO A 416 -6.92 4.97 -11.38
CA PRO A 416 -7.12 4.02 -12.47
C PRO A 416 -6.16 2.84 -12.46
N THR A 417 -4.88 3.08 -12.15
CA THR A 417 -3.87 2.03 -12.12
C THR A 417 -4.18 0.99 -11.05
N GLN A 418 -4.56 1.43 -9.85
CA GLN A 418 -4.91 0.50 -8.77
C GLN A 418 -6.15 -0.34 -9.14
N LEU A 419 -7.19 0.29 -9.68
CA LEU A 419 -8.40 -0.42 -10.12
C LEU A 419 -8.09 -1.40 -11.26
N TYR A 420 -7.28 -0.99 -12.23
CA TYR A 420 -6.85 -1.85 -13.33
C TYR A 420 -6.09 -3.08 -12.81
N LEU A 421 -5.15 -2.92 -11.88
CA LEU A 421 -4.38 -4.03 -11.31
C LEU A 421 -5.28 -5.01 -10.53
N VAL A 422 -6.32 -4.51 -9.86
CA VAL A 422 -7.31 -5.37 -9.21
C VAL A 422 -8.10 -6.18 -10.24
N ASP A 423 -8.66 -5.51 -11.24
CA ASP A 423 -9.51 -6.13 -12.25
C ASP A 423 -8.73 -7.09 -13.18
N ALA A 424 -7.46 -6.78 -13.49
CA ALA A 424 -6.64 -7.56 -14.42
C ALA A 424 -6.09 -8.87 -13.83
N PHE A 425 -5.82 -8.89 -12.52
CA PHE A 425 -5.16 -10.01 -11.83
C PHE A 425 -6.10 -10.80 -10.91
N GLY A 426 -7.32 -10.32 -10.68
CA GLY A 426 -8.35 -11.02 -9.92
C GLY A 426 -7.97 -11.31 -8.45
N PRO A 427 -8.79 -12.10 -7.74
CA PRO A 427 -8.62 -12.34 -6.30
C PRO A 427 -7.29 -12.98 -5.91
N GLU A 428 -6.70 -13.78 -6.81
CA GLU A 428 -5.50 -14.58 -6.51
C GLU A 428 -4.20 -13.76 -6.52
N ALA A 429 -4.12 -12.70 -7.34
CA ALA A 429 -2.88 -11.93 -7.52
C ALA A 429 -3.02 -10.41 -7.39
N ALA A 430 -4.25 -9.85 -7.33
CA ALA A 430 -4.46 -8.41 -7.19
C ALA A 430 -3.69 -7.80 -6.00
N ALA A 431 -3.74 -8.45 -4.83
CA ALA A 431 -3.02 -7.99 -3.64
C ALA A 431 -1.50 -7.93 -3.86
N SER A 432 -0.94 -8.93 -4.56
CA SER A 432 0.50 -8.96 -4.86
C SER A 432 0.90 -7.92 -5.91
N ALA A 433 0.06 -7.69 -6.93
CA ALA A 433 0.28 -6.65 -7.93
C ALA A 433 0.22 -5.23 -7.32
N LEU A 434 -0.74 -4.98 -6.44
CA LEU A 434 -0.84 -3.73 -5.69
C LEU A 434 0.35 -3.52 -4.75
N ALA A 435 0.79 -4.57 -4.04
CA ALA A 435 1.97 -4.50 -3.18
C ALA A 435 3.23 -4.14 -3.98
N ALA A 436 3.44 -4.77 -5.14
CA ALA A 436 4.54 -4.45 -6.04
C ALA A 436 4.52 -2.97 -6.48
N ASN A 437 3.34 -2.47 -6.86
CA ASN A 437 3.12 -1.08 -7.23
C ASN A 437 3.47 -0.11 -6.08
N VAL A 438 2.97 -0.39 -4.88
CA VAL A 438 3.20 0.46 -3.70
C VAL A 438 4.68 0.50 -3.31
N VAL A 439 5.38 -0.64 -3.30
CA VAL A 439 6.80 -0.70 -2.95
C VAL A 439 7.63 0.13 -3.91
N LEU A 440 7.46 -0.07 -5.23
CA LEU A 440 8.22 0.70 -6.22
C LEU A 440 7.93 2.21 -6.10
N ARG A 441 6.67 2.55 -5.86
CA ARG A 441 6.23 3.92 -5.64
C ARG A 441 6.92 4.59 -4.46
N LEU A 442 6.99 3.91 -3.33
CA LEU A 442 7.62 4.43 -2.12
C LEU A 442 9.14 4.54 -2.25
N LEU A 443 9.79 3.62 -2.97
CA LEU A 443 11.23 3.71 -3.26
C LEU A 443 11.53 4.95 -4.12
N PHE A 444 10.76 5.19 -5.18
CA PHE A 444 10.94 6.39 -6.00
C PHE A 444 10.65 7.68 -5.21
N ALA A 445 9.62 7.66 -4.35
CA ALA A 445 9.34 8.73 -3.39
C ALA A 445 10.54 9.03 -2.49
N ALA A 446 11.28 8.00 -2.09
CA ALA A 446 12.40 8.14 -1.19
C ALA A 446 13.67 8.63 -1.90
N PHE A 447 13.95 8.12 -3.10
CA PHE A 447 15.24 8.33 -3.79
C PHE A 447 15.24 9.45 -4.82
N ILE A 448 14.15 9.71 -5.55
CA ILE A 448 14.10 10.82 -6.53
C ILE A 448 14.41 12.18 -5.87
N PRO A 449 13.88 12.49 -4.66
CA PRO A 449 14.21 13.74 -3.99
C PRO A 449 15.70 13.96 -3.72
N LEU A 450 16.49 12.91 -3.53
CA LEU A 450 17.94 13.03 -3.29
C LEU A 450 18.68 13.59 -4.51
N ALA A 451 18.14 13.38 -5.71
CA ALA A 451 18.67 13.93 -6.96
C ALA A 451 18.22 15.39 -7.21
N GLY A 452 17.21 15.89 -6.49
CA GLY A 452 16.66 17.23 -6.72
C GLY A 452 17.65 18.37 -6.52
N PRO A 453 18.38 18.43 -5.39
CA PRO A 453 19.34 19.52 -5.16
C PRO A 453 20.45 19.60 -6.22
N SER A 454 21.03 18.47 -6.63
CA SER A 454 22.06 18.43 -7.68
C SER A 454 21.48 18.79 -9.04
N LEU A 455 20.31 18.23 -9.39
CA LEU A 455 19.61 18.55 -10.63
C LEU A 455 19.35 20.05 -10.77
N TYR A 456 18.89 20.72 -9.71
CA TYR A 456 18.56 22.14 -9.74
C TYR A 456 19.78 23.06 -9.59
N ALA A 457 20.85 22.60 -8.93
CA ALA A 457 22.13 23.33 -8.92
C ALA A 457 22.76 23.37 -10.32
N ASP A 458 22.71 22.27 -11.06
CA ASP A 458 23.36 22.17 -12.37
C ASP A 458 22.51 22.76 -13.52
N LEU A 459 21.19 22.56 -13.48
CA LEU A 459 20.28 22.94 -14.57
C LEU A 459 19.35 24.12 -14.25
N GLY A 460 19.29 24.57 -13.00
CA GLY A 460 18.25 25.49 -12.55
C GLY A 460 16.85 24.84 -12.47
N LEU A 461 15.87 25.62 -12.02
CA LEU A 461 14.50 25.11 -11.80
C LEU A 461 13.76 24.83 -13.11
N GLY A 462 13.94 25.63 -14.15
CA GLY A 462 13.26 25.50 -15.44
C GLY A 462 13.72 24.27 -16.19
N TRP A 463 15.03 24.17 -16.49
CA TRP A 463 15.56 22.99 -17.17
C TRP A 463 15.55 21.74 -16.29
N GLY A 464 15.82 21.85 -14.99
CA GLY A 464 15.72 20.72 -14.06
C GLY A 464 14.32 20.08 -14.07
N ASN A 465 13.27 20.90 -13.94
CA ASN A 465 11.89 20.41 -14.09
C ASN A 465 11.56 20.02 -15.53
N SER A 466 12.19 20.61 -16.55
CA SER A 466 11.96 20.21 -17.95
C SER A 466 12.46 18.80 -18.23
N VAL A 467 13.61 18.39 -17.68
CA VAL A 467 14.10 17.00 -17.74
C VAL A 467 13.05 16.05 -17.16
N LEU A 468 12.51 16.37 -15.99
CA LEU A 468 11.43 15.61 -15.36
C LEU A 468 10.16 15.61 -16.22
N GLY A 469 9.78 16.76 -16.78
CA GLY A 469 8.65 16.90 -17.70
C GLY A 469 8.79 16.02 -18.94
N PHE A 470 9.97 15.97 -19.56
CA PHE A 470 10.24 15.13 -20.73
C PHE A 470 10.19 13.64 -20.40
N ILE A 471 10.67 13.22 -19.22
CA ILE A 471 10.46 11.85 -18.74
C ILE A 471 8.96 11.56 -18.58
N GLY A 472 8.19 12.51 -18.04
CA GLY A 472 6.73 12.42 -17.99
C GLY A 472 6.07 12.29 -19.37
N VAL A 473 6.57 13.03 -20.37
CA VAL A 473 6.13 12.93 -21.77
C VAL A 473 6.41 11.53 -22.33
N ALA A 474 7.55 10.93 -22.00
CA ALA A 474 7.90 9.57 -22.43
C ALA A 474 6.94 8.49 -21.89
N PHE A 475 6.25 8.76 -20.77
CA PHE A 475 5.21 7.88 -20.24
C PHE A 475 3.82 8.06 -20.87
N LEU A 476 3.57 9.13 -21.65
CA LEU A 476 2.26 9.37 -22.29
C LEU A 476 1.75 8.20 -23.15
N PRO A 477 2.59 7.47 -23.89
CA PRO A 477 2.13 6.33 -24.68
C PRO A 477 1.70 5.12 -23.84
N VAL A 478 2.15 4.99 -22.59
CA VAL A 478 1.96 3.77 -21.78
C VAL A 478 0.48 3.42 -21.58
N PRO A 479 -0.40 4.33 -21.09
CA PRO A 479 -1.82 4.02 -20.95
C PRO A 479 -2.51 3.72 -22.27
N LEU A 480 -2.10 4.38 -23.36
CA LEU A 480 -2.65 4.15 -24.70
C LEU A 480 -2.29 2.75 -25.23
N LEU A 481 -1.03 2.35 -25.04
CA LEU A 481 -0.55 1.01 -25.42
C LEU A 481 -1.30 -0.08 -24.66
N PHE A 482 -1.54 0.09 -23.36
CA PHE A 482 -2.28 -0.88 -22.57
C PHE A 482 -3.78 -0.86 -22.83
N TYR A 483 -4.34 0.31 -23.15
CA TYR A 483 -5.73 0.38 -23.59
C TYR A 483 -5.97 -0.40 -24.89
N ARG A 484 -5.01 -0.37 -25.82
CA ARG A 484 -5.11 -1.06 -27.12
C ARG A 484 -4.66 -2.52 -27.09
N TYR A 485 -3.60 -2.85 -26.36
CA TYR A 485 -2.92 -4.15 -26.39
C TYR A 485 -2.92 -4.89 -25.04
N GLY A 486 -3.60 -4.37 -24.01
CA GLY A 486 -3.59 -4.92 -22.65
C GLY A 486 -4.05 -6.39 -22.57
N GLY A 487 -5.12 -6.74 -23.27
CA GLY A 487 -5.61 -8.14 -23.31
C GLY A 487 -4.56 -9.11 -23.84
N TRP A 488 -3.92 -8.78 -24.97
CA TRP A 488 -2.87 -9.59 -25.56
C TRP A 488 -1.64 -9.71 -24.64
N LEU A 489 -1.25 -8.62 -23.97
CA LEU A 489 -0.14 -8.63 -23.03
C LEU A 489 -0.42 -9.54 -21.82
N ARG A 490 -1.66 -9.54 -21.31
CA ARG A 490 -2.07 -10.39 -20.18
C ARG A 490 -2.02 -11.87 -20.52
N GLU A 491 -2.49 -12.23 -21.71
CA GLU A 491 -2.47 -13.63 -22.18
C GLU A 491 -1.05 -14.10 -22.47
N ARG A 492 -0.23 -13.28 -23.15
CA ARG A 492 1.13 -13.64 -23.55
C ARG A 492 2.10 -13.69 -22.37
N PHE A 493 1.96 -12.79 -21.39
CA PHE A 493 2.86 -12.67 -20.24
C PHE A 493 2.18 -13.10 -18.93
N ALA A 494 1.30 -14.10 -19.00
CA ALA A 494 0.66 -14.67 -17.82
C ALA A 494 1.72 -15.25 -16.86
N VAL A 495 1.83 -14.66 -15.67
CA VAL A 495 2.78 -15.10 -14.64
C VAL A 495 2.15 -16.24 -13.85
N LYS A 496 2.79 -17.42 -13.85
CA LYS A 496 2.42 -18.53 -12.94
C LYS A 496 2.83 -18.16 -11.51
N LEU A 497 1.90 -18.18 -10.54
CA LEU A 497 2.06 -17.63 -9.18
C LEU A 497 2.27 -18.65 -8.07
#